data_AF-A0A5B7TN53-F1
#
_entry.id   AF-A0A5B7TN53-F1
#
_cell.length_a   1.000
_cell.length_b   1.000
_cell.length_c   1.000
_cell.angle_alpha   90.00
_cell.angle_beta   90.00
_cell.angle_gamma   90.00
#
_symmetry.space_group_name_H-M   'P 1'
#
loop_
_entity.id
_entity.type
_entity.pdbx_description
1 polymer ?
#
loop_
_entity_poly.entity_id
_entity_poly.type
_entity_poly.pdbx_seq_one_letter_code
_entity_poly.pdbx_strand_id
1 'polypeptide(L)'
;MTWKNTFTTLIVALSTLILIQIGIIVQYGLGTILNPFGLIGFAGLIIFFIYIYFLNKAFEQNKQNNNLKNLEYVSYVFIALNIIPIVRSLFFITLSYQTFKVSIWLIPMLINIITIGLLIYSFILRKKTFGRFLKIKNDELVYDLESLKHKSFETDKQRLEVCKLCTNRTFDKNVGMVCSLTLAKPTFKSMCTDFNLDTKEYQKRVNEVIENGKNSKKKSVWAYNVTAIIVIRIIIKIIQSS
;
A
#
# COMPACT_ATOMS: atom_id res chain seq x y z
N MET A 1 6.43 -11.09 4.55
CA MET A 1 5.49 -11.15 3.41
C MET A 1 5.53 -9.85 2.64
N THR A 2 5.70 -9.91 1.32
CA THR A 2 5.47 -8.76 0.44
C THR A 2 3.98 -8.45 0.42
N TRP A 3 3.61 -7.17 0.38
CA TRP A 3 2.19 -6.74 0.33
C TRP A 3 1.42 -7.40 -0.82
N LYS A 4 2.11 -7.74 -1.91
CA LYS A 4 1.59 -8.54 -3.02
C LYS A 4 1.12 -9.93 -2.61
N ASN A 5 1.91 -10.69 -1.85
CA ASN A 5 1.50 -12.04 -1.41
C ASN A 5 0.29 -11.98 -0.47
N THR A 6 0.27 -10.98 0.41
CA THR A 6 -0.88 -10.74 1.30
C THR A 6 -2.12 -10.38 0.49
N PHE A 7 -1.97 -9.64 -0.61
CA PHE A 7 -3.06 -9.31 -1.52
C PHE A 7 -3.57 -10.52 -2.30
N THR A 8 -2.70 -11.39 -2.80
CA THR A 8 -3.09 -12.62 -3.52
C THR A 8 -3.92 -13.54 -2.63
N THR A 9 -3.42 -13.79 -1.42
CA THR A 9 -4.09 -14.67 -0.45
C THR A 9 -5.46 -14.12 -0.08
N LEU A 10 -5.59 -12.80 0.00
CA LEU A 10 -6.84 -12.09 0.20
C LEU A 10 -7.84 -12.28 -0.96
N ILE A 11 -7.39 -12.11 -2.21
CA ILE A 11 -8.24 -12.34 -3.39
C ILE A 11 -8.71 -13.80 -3.44
N VAL A 12 -7.79 -14.74 -3.22
CA VAL A 12 -8.12 -16.17 -3.23
C VAL A 12 -9.14 -16.49 -2.14
N ALA A 13 -8.92 -16.03 -0.91
CA ALA A 13 -9.86 -16.22 0.20
C ALA A 13 -11.24 -15.59 -0.08
N LEU A 14 -11.30 -14.41 -0.70
CA LEU A 14 -12.57 -13.79 -1.07
C LEU A 14 -13.27 -14.55 -2.21
N SER A 15 -12.52 -15.02 -3.20
CA SER A 15 -13.09 -15.80 -4.31
C SER A 15 -13.68 -17.13 -3.84
N THR A 16 -13.04 -17.81 -2.89
CA THR A 16 -13.57 -19.04 -2.31
C THR A 16 -14.83 -18.76 -1.48
N LEU A 17 -14.87 -17.65 -0.73
CA LEU A 17 -16.08 -17.24 0.00
C LEU A 17 -17.26 -16.93 -0.94
N ILE A 18 -17.01 -16.28 -2.08
CA ILE A 18 -18.05 -16.02 -3.09
C ILE A 18 -18.59 -17.34 -3.66
N LEU A 19 -17.72 -18.30 -3.97
CA LEU A 19 -18.14 -19.61 -4.48
C LEU A 19 -18.99 -20.39 -3.46
N ILE A 20 -18.63 -20.33 -2.17
CA ILE A 20 -19.44 -20.91 -1.09
C ILE A 20 -20.83 -20.26 -1.05
N GLN A 21 -20.93 -18.93 -1.21
CA GLN A 21 -22.21 -18.23 -1.25
C GLN A 21 -23.06 -18.66 -2.45
N ILE A 22 -22.46 -18.79 -3.64
CA ILE A 22 -23.18 -19.28 -4.83
C ILE A 22 -23.69 -20.71 -4.60
N GLY A 23 -22.89 -21.59 -4.00
CA GLY A 23 -23.33 -22.95 -3.67
C GLY A 23 -24.53 -22.99 -2.74
N ILE A 24 -24.52 -22.17 -1.68
CA ILE A 24 -25.67 -22.02 -0.76
C ILE A 24 -26.91 -21.52 -1.52
N ILE A 25 -26.74 -20.53 -2.39
CA ILE A 25 -27.84 -19.97 -3.19
C ILE A 25 -28.47 -21.04 -4.09
N VAL A 26 -27.66 -21.82 -4.80
CA VAL A 26 -28.14 -22.88 -5.67
C VAL A 26 -28.89 -23.95 -4.88
N GLN A 27 -28.41 -24.28 -3.67
CA GLN A 27 -28.98 -25.34 -2.85
C GLN A 27 -30.29 -24.95 -2.15
N TYR A 28 -30.47 -23.68 -1.75
CA TYR A 28 -31.65 -23.22 -0.99
C TYR A 28 -32.61 -22.35 -1.81
N GLY A 29 -32.30 -22.08 -3.08
CA GLY A 29 -33.13 -21.32 -4.01
C GLY A 29 -33.05 -19.80 -3.88
N LEU A 30 -33.57 -19.12 -4.91
CA LEU A 30 -33.53 -17.66 -5.11
C LEU A 30 -34.19 -16.83 -3.98
N GLY A 31 -35.05 -17.42 -3.17
CA GLY A 31 -35.73 -16.73 -2.06
C GLY A 31 -34.78 -16.16 -1.00
N THR A 32 -33.55 -16.67 -0.93
CA THR A 32 -32.50 -16.16 -0.04
C THR A 32 -31.72 -14.97 -0.63
N ILE A 33 -31.73 -14.78 -1.96
CA ILE A 33 -30.95 -13.73 -2.67
C ILE A 33 -31.57 -12.35 -2.52
N LEU A 34 -32.91 -12.25 -2.46
CA LEU A 34 -33.62 -10.97 -2.31
C LEU A 34 -33.52 -10.39 -0.89
N ASN A 35 -32.78 -11.03 0.01
CA ASN A 35 -32.48 -10.44 1.29
C ASN A 35 -31.54 -9.23 1.07
N PRO A 36 -31.97 -7.99 1.37
CA PRO A 36 -31.18 -6.77 1.10
C PRO A 36 -29.77 -6.83 1.72
N PHE A 37 -29.58 -7.60 2.79
CA PHE A 37 -28.28 -7.79 3.43
C PHE A 37 -27.28 -8.58 2.58
N GLY A 38 -27.73 -9.51 1.75
CA GLY A 38 -26.86 -10.23 0.80
C GLY A 38 -26.30 -9.29 -0.26
N LEU A 39 -27.16 -8.44 -0.82
CA LEU A 39 -26.79 -7.42 -1.82
C LEU A 39 -25.78 -6.41 -1.27
N ILE A 40 -25.96 -5.98 -0.01
CA ILE A 40 -25.00 -5.08 0.67
C ILE A 40 -23.62 -5.75 0.78
N GLY A 41 -23.57 -7.04 1.11
CA GLY A 41 -22.32 -7.81 1.17
C GLY A 41 -21.60 -7.84 -0.18
N PHE A 42 -22.32 -8.12 -1.28
CA PHE A 42 -21.75 -8.12 -2.64
C PHE A 42 -21.25 -6.74 -3.07
N ALA A 43 -22.05 -5.69 -2.85
CA ALA A 43 -21.63 -4.31 -3.12
C ALA A 43 -20.35 -3.96 -2.35
N GLY A 44 -20.21 -4.49 -1.12
CA GLY A 44 -19.01 -4.38 -0.31
C GLY A 44 -17.76 -4.96 -0.89
N LEU A 45 -17.87 -6.17 -1.43
CA LEU A 45 -16.75 -6.83 -2.09
C LEU A 45 -16.30 -6.01 -3.29
N ILE A 46 -17.24 -5.48 -4.08
CA ILE A 46 -16.93 -4.61 -5.22
C ILE A 46 -16.19 -3.35 -4.74
N ILE A 47 -16.72 -2.66 -3.72
CA ILE A 47 -16.07 -1.47 -3.13
C ILE A 47 -14.66 -1.81 -2.62
N PHE A 48 -14.51 -2.95 -1.95
CA PHE A 48 -13.22 -3.44 -1.46
C PHE A 48 -12.24 -3.65 -2.62
N PHE A 49 -12.63 -4.36 -3.69
CA PHE A 49 -11.77 -4.59 -4.84
C PHE A 49 -11.38 -3.28 -5.54
N ILE A 50 -12.33 -2.35 -5.70
CA ILE A 50 -12.05 -1.01 -6.23
C ILE A 50 -11.02 -0.30 -5.34
N TYR A 51 -11.25 -0.27 -4.02
CA TYR A 51 -10.32 0.36 -3.08
C TYR A 51 -8.91 -0.22 -3.19
N ILE A 52 -8.79 -1.56 -3.20
CA ILE A 52 -7.48 -2.20 -3.29
C ILE A 52 -6.82 -1.98 -4.66
N TYR A 53 -7.58 -1.98 -5.75
CA TYR A 53 -7.04 -1.64 -7.08
C TYR A 53 -6.42 -0.24 -7.08
N PHE A 54 -7.14 0.76 -6.55
CA PHE A 54 -6.62 2.12 -6.44
C PHE A 54 -5.44 2.22 -5.47
N LEU A 55 -5.46 1.43 -4.39
CA LEU A 55 -4.35 1.33 -3.45
C LEU A 55 -3.08 0.79 -4.15
N ASN A 56 -3.21 -0.28 -4.96
CA ASN A 56 -2.11 -0.82 -5.76
C ASN A 56 -1.55 0.22 -6.73
N LYS A 57 -2.44 0.88 -7.46
CA LYS A 57 -2.06 1.91 -8.42
C LYS A 57 -1.34 3.08 -7.74
N ALA A 58 -1.79 3.49 -6.55
CA ALA A 58 -1.14 4.54 -5.76
C ALA A 58 0.26 4.11 -5.29
N PHE A 59 0.44 2.84 -4.91
CA PHE A 59 1.76 2.30 -4.57
C PHE A 59 2.71 2.22 -5.76
N GLU A 60 2.23 1.81 -6.94
CA GLU A 60 3.05 1.74 -8.15
C GLU A 60 3.52 3.14 -8.61
N GLN A 61 2.66 4.14 -8.44
CA GLN A 61 2.95 5.52 -8.84
C GLN A 61 3.75 6.30 -7.80
N ASN A 62 3.94 5.78 -6.58
CA ASN A 62 4.50 6.52 -5.43
C ASN A 62 3.87 7.92 -5.24
N LYS A 63 2.61 8.10 -5.66
CA LYS A 63 1.92 9.40 -5.66
C LYS A 63 0.66 9.30 -4.83
N GLN A 64 0.47 10.28 -3.96
CA GLN A 64 -0.78 10.42 -3.24
C GLN A 64 -1.89 10.82 -4.23
N ASN A 65 -2.89 9.96 -4.35
CA ASN A 65 -4.04 10.20 -5.22
C ASN A 65 -5.22 10.72 -4.37
N ASN A 66 -5.81 11.85 -4.74
CA ASN A 66 -6.98 12.41 -4.04
C ASN A 66 -8.17 11.45 -4.04
N ASN A 67 -8.34 10.66 -5.11
CA ASN A 67 -9.42 9.66 -5.20
C ASN A 67 -9.32 8.59 -4.10
N LEU A 68 -8.11 8.34 -3.59
CA LEU A 68 -7.89 7.36 -2.54
C LEU A 68 -8.47 7.82 -1.20
N LYS A 69 -8.50 9.13 -0.91
CA LYS A 69 -9.16 9.67 0.29
C LYS A 69 -10.68 9.49 0.21
N ASN A 70 -11.27 9.75 -0.96
CA ASN A 70 -12.71 9.57 -1.17
C ASN A 70 -13.09 8.09 -1.01
N LEU A 71 -12.29 7.17 -1.56
CA LEU A 71 -12.52 5.74 -1.41
C LEU A 71 -12.33 5.23 0.04
N GLU A 72 -11.45 5.85 0.83
CA GLU A 72 -11.38 5.55 2.28
C GLU A 72 -12.68 5.93 2.97
N TYR A 73 -13.21 7.12 2.70
CA TYR A 73 -14.46 7.57 3.29
C TYR A 73 -15.62 6.64 2.91
N VAL A 74 -15.74 6.27 1.64
CA VAL A 74 -16.71 5.27 1.18
C VAL A 74 -16.54 3.94 1.91
N SER A 75 -15.30 3.51 2.11
CA SER A 75 -14.99 2.27 2.83
C SER A 75 -15.34 2.35 4.32
N TYR A 76 -15.20 3.50 4.98
CA TYR A 76 -15.64 3.71 6.37
C TYR A 76 -17.15 3.67 6.51
N VAL A 77 -17.88 4.36 5.63
CA VAL A 77 -19.35 4.28 5.58
C VAL A 77 -19.79 2.83 5.36
N PHE A 78 -19.10 2.11 4.47
CA PHE A 78 -19.38 0.72 4.22
C PHE A 78 -19.15 -0.17 5.46
N ILE A 79 -18.02 -0.02 6.17
CA ILE A 79 -17.78 -0.73 7.44
C ILE A 79 -18.94 -0.49 8.42
N ALA A 80 -19.35 0.76 8.60
CA ALA A 80 -20.44 1.11 9.51
C ALA A 80 -21.76 0.43 9.12
N LEU A 81 -22.10 0.43 7.82
CA LEU A 81 -23.31 -0.24 7.31
C LEU A 81 -23.28 -1.76 7.52
N ASN A 82 -22.10 -2.39 7.54
CA ASN A 82 -21.97 -3.85 7.72
C ASN A 82 -21.99 -4.29 9.19
N ILE A 83 -21.88 -3.36 10.14
CA ILE A 83 -22.08 -3.68 11.56
C ILE A 83 -23.55 -4.01 11.83
N ILE A 84 -24.49 -3.32 11.17
CA ILE A 84 -25.94 -3.51 11.34
C ILE A 84 -26.38 -4.97 11.12
N PRO A 85 -26.05 -5.63 9.97
CA PRO A 85 -26.43 -7.03 9.77
C PRO A 85 -25.76 -7.98 10.76
N ILE A 86 -24.55 -7.68 11.25
CA ILE A 86 -23.88 -8.51 12.27
C ILE A 86 -24.64 -8.46 13.59
N VAL A 87 -24.99 -7.26 14.06
CA VAL A 87 -25.76 -7.08 15.30
C VAL A 87 -27.15 -7.72 15.17
N ARG A 88 -27.81 -7.55 14.01
CA ARG A 88 -29.09 -8.19 13.72
C ARG A 88 -28.97 -9.71 13.76
N SER A 89 -27.96 -10.30 13.10
CA SER A 89 -27.74 -11.74 13.11
C SER A 89 -27.49 -12.27 14.52
N LEU A 90 -26.69 -11.58 15.33
CA LEU A 90 -26.47 -11.93 16.74
C LEU A 90 -27.79 -11.93 17.55
N PHE A 91 -28.62 -10.91 17.37
CA PHE A 91 -29.93 -10.83 18.02
C PHE A 91 -30.86 -11.99 17.62
N PHE A 92 -30.91 -12.34 16.32
CA PHE A 92 -31.70 -13.50 15.87
C PHE A 92 -31.16 -14.82 16.43
N ILE A 93 -29.84 -14.99 16.51
CA ILE A 93 -29.23 -16.19 17.12
C ILE A 93 -29.67 -16.33 18.59
N THR A 94 -29.76 -15.22 19.34
CA THR A 94 -30.23 -15.26 20.74
C THR A 94 -31.72 -15.59 20.90
N LEU A 95 -32.54 -15.23 19.91
CA LEU A 95 -34.00 -15.44 19.97
C LEU A 95 -34.45 -16.78 19.37
N SER A 96 -33.69 -17.35 18.44
CA SER A 96 -34.07 -18.57 17.73
C SER A 96 -33.54 -19.82 18.44
N TYR A 97 -34.44 -20.60 19.04
CA TYR A 97 -34.11 -21.91 19.65
C TYR A 97 -33.95 -23.05 18.63
N GLN A 98 -34.37 -22.85 17.36
CA GLN A 98 -34.28 -23.88 16.32
C GLN A 98 -32.88 -23.93 15.68
N THR A 99 -32.11 -24.97 16.04
CA THR A 99 -30.70 -25.18 15.66
C THR A 99 -30.42 -25.20 14.16
N PHE A 100 -31.33 -25.69 13.32
CA PHE A 100 -31.10 -25.82 11.87
C PHE A 100 -31.13 -24.49 11.12
N LYS A 101 -31.83 -23.47 11.64
CA LYS A 101 -31.86 -22.13 11.02
C LYS A 101 -30.62 -21.31 11.39
N VAL A 102 -29.95 -21.63 12.49
CA VAL A 102 -28.79 -20.89 12.99
C VAL A 102 -27.59 -20.98 12.04
N SER A 103 -27.37 -22.13 11.40
CA SER A 103 -26.25 -22.34 10.45
C SER A 103 -26.34 -21.44 9.22
N ILE A 104 -27.56 -21.20 8.72
CA ILE A 104 -27.82 -20.34 7.55
C ILE A 104 -27.45 -18.88 7.85
N TRP A 105 -27.61 -18.41 9.10
CA TRP A 105 -27.25 -17.05 9.51
C TRP A 105 -25.78 -16.88 9.89
N LEU A 106 -25.12 -17.95 10.37
CA LEU A 106 -23.72 -17.92 10.79
C LEU A 106 -22.76 -17.66 9.64
N ILE A 107 -22.98 -18.29 8.48
CA ILE A 107 -22.07 -18.16 7.33
C ILE A 107 -21.99 -16.71 6.81
N PRO A 108 -23.10 -16.03 6.45
CA PRO A 108 -23.03 -14.64 5.97
C PRO A 108 -22.53 -13.69 7.06
N MET A 109 -22.80 -13.96 8.33
CA MET A 109 -22.24 -13.18 9.45
C MET A 109 -20.71 -13.30 9.50
N LEU A 110 -20.15 -14.51 9.40
CA LEU A 110 -18.71 -14.73 9.35
C LEU A 110 -18.07 -14.04 8.14
N ILE A 111 -18.71 -14.09 6.98
CA ILE A 111 -18.21 -13.40 5.78
C ILE A 111 -18.16 -11.88 5.99
N ASN A 112 -19.21 -11.28 6.56
CA ASN A 112 -19.20 -9.85 6.87
C ASN A 112 -18.11 -9.48 7.86
N ILE A 113 -17.92 -10.28 8.92
CA ILE A 113 -16.83 -10.08 9.89
C ILE A 113 -15.47 -10.16 9.20
N ILE A 114 -15.24 -11.16 8.35
CA ILE A 114 -13.99 -11.32 7.60
C ILE A 114 -13.78 -10.10 6.69
N THR A 115 -14.77 -9.69 5.91
CA THR A 115 -14.67 -8.53 5.02
C THR A 115 -14.34 -7.24 5.78
N ILE A 116 -14.96 -7.00 6.93
CA ILE A 116 -14.62 -5.86 7.79
C ILE A 116 -13.17 -5.96 8.27
N GLY A 117 -12.75 -7.12 8.76
CA GLY A 117 -11.38 -7.34 9.22
C GLY A 117 -10.35 -7.09 8.12
N LEU A 118 -10.64 -7.53 6.89
CA LEU A 118 -9.81 -7.30 5.71
C LEU A 118 -9.73 -5.82 5.32
N LEU A 119 -10.85 -5.10 5.36
CA LEU A 119 -10.88 -3.66 5.15
C LEU A 119 -10.01 -2.95 6.19
N ILE A 120 -10.22 -3.19 7.49
CA ILE A 120 -9.42 -2.60 8.57
C ILE A 120 -7.93 -2.90 8.38
N TYR A 121 -7.60 -4.15 8.07
CA TYR A 121 -6.22 -4.55 7.83
C TYR A 121 -5.59 -3.79 6.64
N SER A 122 -6.35 -3.57 5.57
CA SER A 122 -5.91 -2.78 4.42
C SER A 122 -5.63 -1.31 4.77
N PHE A 123 -6.43 -0.71 5.67
CA PHE A 123 -6.17 0.63 6.21
C PHE A 123 -4.88 0.69 7.04
N ILE A 124 -4.67 -0.29 7.92
CA ILE A 124 -3.44 -0.38 8.74
C ILE A 124 -2.22 -0.51 7.83
N LEU A 125 -2.29 -1.39 6.82
CA LEU A 125 -1.23 -1.57 5.83
C LEU A 125 -0.92 -0.26 5.11
N ARG A 126 -1.95 0.45 4.65
CA ARG A 126 -1.80 1.75 4.01
C ARG A 126 -1.11 2.75 4.93
N LYS A 127 -1.59 2.92 6.16
CA LYS A 127 -1.00 3.87 7.13
C LYS A 127 0.47 3.54 7.40
N LYS A 128 0.81 2.26 7.55
CA LYS A 128 2.19 1.81 7.77
C LYS A 128 3.10 2.06 6.58
N THR A 129 2.61 1.84 5.36
CA THR A 129 3.40 2.02 4.13
C THR A 129 3.49 3.49 3.72
N PHE A 130 2.38 4.20 3.60
CA PHE A 130 2.38 5.63 3.26
C PHE A 130 3.00 6.50 4.35
N GLY A 131 2.87 6.13 5.64
CA GLY A 131 3.57 6.83 6.72
C GLY A 131 5.08 6.77 6.55
N ARG A 132 5.63 5.62 6.13
CA ARG A 132 7.06 5.52 5.80
C ARG A 132 7.42 6.29 4.54
N PHE A 133 6.58 6.28 3.50
CA PHE A 133 6.85 7.05 2.28
C PHE A 133 6.84 8.55 2.52
N LEU A 134 5.89 9.06 3.31
CA LEU A 134 5.85 10.47 3.70
C LEU A 134 7.04 10.82 4.58
N LYS A 135 7.44 9.94 5.50
CA LYS A 135 8.63 10.15 6.31
C LYS A 135 9.90 10.17 5.47
N ILE A 136 10.10 9.22 4.55
CA ILE A 136 11.24 9.21 3.64
C ILE A 136 11.20 10.45 2.74
N LYS A 137 10.06 10.77 2.14
CA LYS A 137 9.93 11.96 1.30
C LYS A 137 10.23 13.23 2.07
N ASN A 138 9.80 13.34 3.33
CA ASN A 138 10.10 14.49 4.17
C ASN A 138 11.58 14.48 4.57
N ASP A 139 12.12 13.38 5.07
CA ASP A 139 13.54 13.26 5.44
C ASP A 139 14.49 13.46 4.22
N GLU A 140 14.01 13.21 3.00
CA GLU A 140 14.77 13.30 1.73
C GLU A 140 14.54 14.62 0.98
N LEU A 141 13.35 15.25 1.08
CA LEU A 141 13.16 16.68 0.75
C LEU A 141 13.81 17.59 1.80
N VAL A 142 14.07 17.09 3.00
CA VAL A 142 14.82 17.77 4.06
C VAL A 142 16.34 17.58 3.83
N TYR A 143 16.79 17.90 2.62
CA TYR A 143 17.88 18.88 2.53
C TYR A 143 17.21 20.25 2.57
N ASP A 144 16.48 20.51 3.66
CA ASP A 144 15.99 21.84 3.94
C ASP A 144 17.25 22.68 4.08
N LEU A 145 17.41 23.64 3.18
CA LEU A 145 18.62 24.45 3.12
C LEU A 145 18.90 25.08 4.48
N GLU A 146 17.83 25.39 5.23
CA GLU A 146 17.87 25.86 6.62
C GLU A 146 18.39 24.80 7.58
N SER A 147 17.91 23.56 7.51
CA SER A 147 18.41 22.47 8.35
C SER A 147 19.90 22.18 8.15
N LEU A 148 20.43 22.38 6.95
CA LEU A 148 21.87 22.25 6.67
C LEU A 148 22.69 23.37 7.30
N LYS A 149 22.09 24.55 7.54
CA LYS A 149 22.79 25.67 8.17
C LYS A 149 23.18 25.39 9.60
N HIS A 150 22.37 24.59 10.29
CA HIS A 150 22.53 24.32 11.72
C HIS A 150 23.21 22.98 12.02
N LYS A 151 23.58 22.22 10.99
CA LYS A 151 24.18 20.90 11.15
C LYS A 151 25.71 20.98 11.25
N SER A 152 26.29 20.32 12.26
CA SER A 152 27.73 20.11 12.35
C SER A 152 28.16 18.88 11.54
N PHE A 153 29.32 18.96 10.91
CA PHE A 153 29.89 17.90 10.08
C PHE A 153 31.23 17.45 10.68
N GLU A 154 31.21 16.29 11.33
CA GLU A 154 32.38 15.76 12.05
C GLU A 154 33.37 15.08 11.11
N THR A 155 32.87 14.42 10.05
CA THR A 155 33.70 13.63 9.14
C THR A 155 33.87 14.29 7.78
N ASP A 156 35.05 14.11 7.16
CA ASP A 156 35.35 14.62 5.82
C ASP A 156 34.38 14.09 4.76
N LYS A 157 33.94 12.82 4.90
CA LYS A 157 32.94 12.23 4.01
C LYS A 157 31.62 13.01 4.04
N GLN A 158 31.15 13.40 5.23
CA GLN A 158 29.92 14.19 5.35
C GLN A 158 30.08 15.59 4.74
N ARG A 159 31.23 16.24 4.98
CA ARG A 159 31.54 17.56 4.37
C ARG A 159 31.54 17.46 2.84
N LEU A 160 32.16 16.42 2.30
CA LEU A 160 32.19 16.13 0.87
C LEU A 160 30.80 15.87 0.29
N GLU A 161 29.93 15.12 0.96
CA GLU A 161 28.54 14.91 0.48
C GLU A 161 27.77 16.22 0.37
N VAL A 162 27.96 17.16 1.30
CA VAL A 162 27.35 18.50 1.20
C VAL A 162 27.96 19.29 0.04
N CYS A 163 29.29 19.30 -0.10
CA CYS A 163 29.97 19.97 -1.21
C CYS A 163 29.55 19.45 -2.59
N LYS A 164 29.18 18.17 -2.71
CA LYS A 164 28.65 17.61 -3.97
C LYS A 164 27.37 18.30 -4.43
N LEU A 165 26.62 18.93 -3.53
CA LEU A 165 25.41 19.70 -3.82
C LEU A 165 25.67 21.19 -4.03
N CYS A 166 26.91 21.66 -3.85
CA CYS A 166 27.26 23.08 -3.98
C CYS A 166 27.60 23.43 -5.43
N THR A 167 27.24 24.64 -5.90
CA THR A 167 27.68 25.17 -7.20
C THR A 167 29.18 25.45 -7.23
N ASN A 168 29.77 25.74 -6.07
CA ASN A 168 31.19 26.11 -5.93
C ASN A 168 32.10 24.88 -5.82
N ARG A 169 31.72 23.76 -6.45
CA ARG A 169 32.52 22.52 -6.49
C ARG A 169 33.34 22.47 -7.77
N THR A 170 34.59 22.07 -7.66
CA THR A 170 35.46 21.75 -8.81
C THR A 170 36.25 20.48 -8.55
N PHE A 171 36.85 19.90 -9.58
CA PHE A 171 37.61 18.67 -9.48
C PHE A 171 39.08 18.90 -9.80
N ASP A 172 39.94 18.60 -8.84
CA ASP A 172 41.39 18.56 -8.99
C ASP A 172 41.86 17.11 -9.18
N LYS A 173 42.77 16.88 -10.12
CA LYS A 173 43.24 15.51 -10.45
C LYS A 173 44.05 14.86 -9.33
N ASN A 174 44.75 15.65 -8.52
CA ASN A 174 45.62 15.16 -7.45
C ASN A 174 44.88 15.04 -6.12
N VAL A 175 43.92 15.94 -5.87
CA VAL A 175 43.28 16.10 -4.55
C VAL A 175 41.83 15.61 -4.52
N GLY A 176 41.17 15.53 -5.69
CA GLY A 176 39.76 15.18 -5.85
C GLY A 176 38.84 16.40 -5.86
N MET A 177 37.63 16.24 -5.30
CA MET A 177 36.66 17.35 -5.22
C MET A 177 37.14 18.41 -4.23
N VAL A 178 37.26 19.64 -4.70
CA VAL A 178 37.69 20.83 -3.94
C VAL A 178 36.71 21.98 -4.14
N CYS A 179 36.77 22.98 -3.27
CA CYS A 179 35.99 24.21 -3.43
C CYS A 179 36.62 25.09 -4.52
N SER A 180 35.82 25.63 -5.44
CA SER A 180 36.31 26.54 -6.49
C SER A 180 36.80 27.88 -5.93
N LEU A 181 36.33 28.29 -4.75
CA LEU A 181 36.72 29.56 -4.12
C LEU A 181 38.08 29.46 -3.40
N THR A 182 38.36 28.32 -2.77
CA THR A 182 39.58 28.15 -1.95
C THR A 182 40.60 27.20 -2.55
N LEU A 183 40.23 26.44 -3.59
CA LEU A 183 41.02 25.35 -4.20
C LEU A 183 41.47 24.27 -3.20
N ALA A 184 40.82 24.20 -2.04
CA ALA A 184 41.14 23.28 -0.96
C ALA A 184 39.97 22.34 -0.67
N LYS A 185 40.27 21.25 0.05
CA LYS A 185 39.25 20.34 0.59
C LYS A 185 38.38 21.08 1.62
N PRO A 186 37.11 20.69 1.78
CA PRO A 186 36.23 21.32 2.75
C PRO A 186 36.69 21.04 4.19
N THR A 187 37.02 22.09 4.93
CA THR A 187 37.50 22.04 6.33
C THR A 187 36.47 22.55 7.35
N PHE A 188 35.27 22.93 6.90
CA PHE A 188 34.25 23.50 7.77
C PHE A 188 33.74 22.49 8.80
N LYS A 189 33.64 22.90 10.08
CA LYS A 189 33.02 22.09 11.16
C LYS A 189 31.50 22.26 11.19
N SER A 190 31.01 23.44 10.80
CA SER A 190 29.60 23.82 10.66
C SER A 190 29.28 24.15 9.20
N MET A 191 28.11 24.71 8.91
CA MET A 191 27.78 25.15 7.54
C MET A 191 28.86 26.05 6.92
N CYS A 192 29.17 25.81 5.65
CA CYS A 192 29.95 26.72 4.82
C CYS A 192 29.12 27.97 4.50
N THR A 193 29.66 29.16 4.80
CA THR A 193 29.01 30.45 4.54
C THR A 193 28.79 30.70 3.06
N ASP A 194 29.68 30.19 2.21
CA ASP A 194 29.65 30.35 0.76
C ASP A 194 28.94 29.19 0.05
N PHE A 195 28.17 28.39 0.80
CA PHE A 195 27.41 27.30 0.23
C PHE A 195 26.27 27.85 -0.62
N ASN A 196 26.30 27.52 -1.91
CA ASN A 196 25.23 27.84 -2.86
C ASN A 196 24.72 26.55 -3.49
N LEU A 197 23.42 26.27 -3.36
CA LEU A 197 22.85 25.00 -3.79
C LEU A 197 22.79 24.90 -5.32
N ASP A 198 23.36 23.83 -5.85
CA ASP A 198 23.14 23.41 -7.23
C ASP A 198 21.82 22.64 -7.32
N THR A 199 20.76 23.36 -7.67
CA THR A 199 19.40 22.81 -7.78
C THR A 199 19.30 21.70 -8.81
N LYS A 200 20.12 21.72 -9.88
CA LYS A 200 20.12 20.68 -10.92
C LYS A 200 20.71 19.38 -10.39
N GLU A 201 21.87 19.45 -9.73
CA GLU A 201 22.50 18.27 -9.15
C GLU A 201 21.69 17.70 -7.98
N TYR A 202 21.09 18.57 -7.16
CA TYR A 202 20.17 18.18 -6.11
C TYR A 202 18.98 17.38 -6.67
N GLN A 203 18.30 17.92 -7.69
CA GLN A 203 17.19 17.21 -8.34
C GLN A 203 17.63 15.89 -8.99
N LYS A 204 18.81 15.86 -9.61
CA LYS A 204 19.35 14.64 -10.21
C LYS A 204 19.54 13.53 -9.17
N ARG A 205 20.16 13.83 -8.03
CA ARG A 205 20.34 12.87 -6.93
C ARG A 205 19.03 12.38 -6.35
N VAL A 206 18.07 13.29 -6.15
CA VAL A 206 16.72 12.93 -5.70
C VAL A 206 16.09 11.93 -6.69
N ASN A 207 16.22 12.16 -8.00
CA ASN A 207 15.69 11.26 -9.02
C ASN A 207 16.42 9.90 -9.04
N GLU A 208 17.75 9.87 -8.90
CA GLU A 208 18.53 8.63 -8.86
C GLU A 208 18.14 7.73 -7.67
N VAL A 209 17.91 8.30 -6.49
CA VAL A 209 17.46 7.53 -5.33
C VAL A 209 16.05 6.97 -5.56
N ILE A 210 15.16 7.78 -6.14
CA ILE A 210 13.81 7.35 -6.51
C ILE A 210 13.87 6.19 -7.53
N GLU A 211 14.73 6.26 -8.54
CA GLU A 211 14.86 5.23 -9.57
C GLU A 211 15.52 3.95 -9.08
N ASN A 212 16.59 4.05 -8.28
CA ASN A 212 17.21 2.89 -7.63
C ASN A 212 16.23 2.19 -6.68
N GLY A 213 15.37 2.95 -6.00
CA GLY A 213 14.24 2.43 -5.24
C GLY A 213 13.19 1.69 -6.08
N LYS A 214 13.03 2.04 -7.37
CA LYS A 214 12.10 1.37 -8.32
C LYS A 214 12.69 0.08 -8.90
N ASN A 215 13.96 0.09 -9.31
CA ASN A 215 14.58 -1.04 -10.01
C ASN A 215 14.77 -2.29 -9.14
N SER A 216 14.96 -2.12 -7.82
CA SER A 216 14.98 -3.24 -6.87
C SER A 216 13.66 -4.05 -6.84
N LYS A 217 12.54 -3.47 -7.29
CA LYS A 217 11.20 -4.09 -7.22
C LYS A 217 10.73 -4.78 -8.50
N LYS A 218 11.33 -4.48 -9.66
CA LYS A 218 10.84 -4.96 -10.98
C LYS A 218 11.04 -6.46 -11.20
N LYS A 219 12.08 -7.07 -10.61
CA LYS A 219 12.38 -8.51 -10.75
C LYS A 219 11.31 -9.46 -10.19
N SER A 220 10.38 -8.99 -9.35
CA SER A 220 9.36 -9.86 -8.72
C SER A 220 8.07 -10.02 -9.53
N VAL A 221 7.85 -9.25 -10.59
CA VAL A 221 6.55 -9.23 -11.31
C VAL A 221 6.39 -10.43 -12.23
N TRP A 222 7.47 -10.92 -12.85
CA TRP A 222 7.39 -11.98 -13.86
C TRP A 222 7.01 -13.35 -13.28
N ALA A 223 7.45 -13.66 -12.06
CA ALA A 223 7.09 -14.90 -11.38
C ALA A 223 5.58 -15.00 -11.07
N TYR A 224 4.90 -13.86 -10.91
CA TYR A 224 3.52 -13.79 -10.44
C TYR A 224 2.49 -14.12 -11.54
N ASN A 225 2.75 -13.69 -12.78
CA ASN A 225 1.91 -14.03 -13.93
C ASN A 225 1.92 -15.53 -14.21
N VAL A 226 3.06 -16.19 -13.99
CA VAL A 226 3.19 -17.65 -14.15
C VAL A 226 2.34 -18.39 -13.12
N THR A 227 2.34 -17.97 -11.85
CA THR A 227 1.55 -18.64 -10.80
C THR A 227 0.05 -18.48 -11.00
N ALA A 228 -0.42 -17.28 -11.40
CA ALA A 228 -1.85 -17.04 -11.65
C ALA A 228 -2.40 -17.88 -12.83
N ILE A 229 -1.61 -18.03 -13.91
CA ILE A 229 -1.98 -18.87 -15.05
C ILE A 229 -2.10 -20.35 -14.65
N ILE A 230 -1.23 -20.84 -13.76
CA ILE A 230 -1.28 -22.22 -13.25
C ILE A 230 -2.58 -22.46 -12.46
N VAL A 231 -2.93 -21.54 -11.56
CA VAL A 231 -4.15 -21.66 -10.74
C VAL A 231 -5.41 -21.65 -11.62
N ILE A 232 -5.48 -20.75 -12.62
CA ILE A 232 -6.61 -20.69 -13.56
C ILE A 232 -6.76 -22.01 -14.33
N ARG A 233 -5.64 -22.60 -14.80
CA ARG A 233 -5.67 -23.90 -15.48
C ARG A 233 -6.19 -25.03 -14.61
N ILE A 234 -5.83 -25.06 -13.33
CA ILE A 234 -6.32 -26.07 -12.38
C ILE A 234 -7.83 -25.94 -12.20
N ILE A 235 -8.34 -24.71 -12.08
CA ILE A 235 -9.78 -24.44 -11.92
C ILE A 235 -10.58 -24.90 -13.13
N ILE A 236 -10.13 -24.58 -14.35
CA ILE A 236 -10.80 -25.03 -15.59
C ILE A 236 -10.88 -26.55 -15.65
N LYS A 237 -9.81 -27.25 -15.24
CA LYS A 237 -9.75 -28.71 -15.26
C LYS A 237 -10.71 -29.37 -14.25
N ILE A 238 -10.95 -28.73 -13.11
CA ILE A 238 -11.91 -29.20 -12.10
C ILE A 238 -13.35 -29.03 -12.61
N ILE A 239 -13.67 -27.89 -13.24
CA ILE A 239 -15.01 -27.63 -13.79
C ILE A 239 -15.37 -28.60 -14.92
N GLN A 240 -14.40 -28.93 -15.78
CA GLN A 240 -14.62 -29.89 -16.88
C GLN A 240 -14.73 -31.34 -16.42
N SER A 241 -14.35 -31.64 -15.17
CA SER A 241 -14.32 -32.99 -14.61
C SER A 241 -15.58 -33.34 -13.79
N SER A 242 -16.47 -32.39 -13.54
CA SER A 242 -17.76 -32.61 -12.85
C SER A 242 -18.91 -32.55 -13.85
#